data_AF-A0AAV2QQ02-F1
#
_entry.id   AF-A0AAV2QQ02-F1
#
_cell.length_a   1.000
_cell.length_b   1.000
_cell.length_c   1.000
_cell.angle_alpha   90.00
_cell.angle_beta   90.00
_cell.angle_gamma   90.00
#
_symmetry.space_group_name_H-M   'P 1'
#
loop_
_entity.id
_entity.type
_entity.pdbx_description
1 polymer ?
#
loop_
_entity_poly.entity_id
_entity_poly.type
_entity_poly.pdbx_seq_one_letter_code
_entity_poly.pdbx_strand_id
1 'polypeptide(L)'
;AVEDSLKEAGKEFSFSDKYGFIHSCPTNLGTGMRASVHVDLPGWTAEGLPALKERCEKLKLQPRGTRGESGGQTGVTYDISNKHRLGYSEVELVQCMIDGVNALYKEDLELQKKHGI
;
A
#
# COMPACT_ATOMS: atom_id res chain seq x y z
N ALA A 1 -10.59 17.46 -12.41
CA ALA A 1 -11.61 16.94 -13.35
C ALA A 1 -12.90 16.57 -12.62
N VAL A 2 -12.96 15.45 -11.89
CA VAL A 2 -14.21 15.04 -11.19
C VAL A 2 -14.62 16.05 -10.12
N GLU A 3 -13.66 16.53 -9.33
CA GLU A 3 -13.92 17.59 -8.33
C GLU A 3 -14.47 18.87 -8.98
N ASP A 4 -13.92 19.27 -10.13
CA ASP A 4 -14.36 20.46 -10.86
C ASP A 4 -15.81 20.28 -11.34
N SER A 5 -16.16 19.10 -11.87
CA SER A 5 -17.54 18.79 -12.28
C SER A 5 -18.53 18.80 -11.10
N LEU A 6 -18.11 18.41 -9.90
CA LEU A 6 -18.95 18.53 -8.70
C LEU A 6 -19.18 20.00 -8.35
N LYS A 7 -18.13 20.82 -8.40
CA LYS A 7 -18.22 22.27 -8.13
C LYS A 7 -19.14 22.97 -9.12
N GLU A 8 -19.04 22.64 -10.41
CA GLU A 8 -19.95 23.13 -11.46
C GLU A 8 -21.42 22.78 -11.16
N ALA A 9 -21.67 21.64 -10.53
CA ALA A 9 -23.00 21.21 -10.09
C ALA A 9 -23.42 21.75 -8.70
N GLY A 10 -22.64 22.64 -8.09
CA GLY A 10 -22.89 23.19 -6.75
C GLY A 10 -22.75 22.15 -5.63
N LYS A 11 -21.84 21.17 -5.79
CA LYS A 11 -21.54 20.10 -4.85
C LYS A 11 -20.04 20.07 -4.53
N GLU A 12 -19.69 19.52 -3.37
CA GLU A 12 -18.31 19.39 -2.91
C GLU A 12 -18.07 18.03 -2.26
N PHE A 13 -16.80 17.61 -2.20
CA PHE A 13 -16.39 16.47 -1.38
C PHE A 13 -16.44 16.83 0.10
N SER A 14 -16.74 15.83 0.95
CA SER A 14 -16.70 16.01 2.39
C SER A 14 -15.25 16.12 2.86
N PHE A 15 -14.89 17.28 3.43
CA PHE A 15 -13.53 17.59 3.83
C PHE A 15 -13.50 18.22 5.24
N SER A 16 -12.42 17.93 5.98
CA SER A 16 -12.11 18.51 7.27
C SER A 16 -10.68 19.01 7.29
N ASP A 17 -10.46 20.25 7.75
CA ASP A 17 -9.09 20.81 7.87
C ASP A 17 -8.18 19.97 8.78
N LYS A 18 -8.76 19.24 9.74
CA LYS A 18 -8.01 18.36 10.65
C LYS A 18 -7.83 16.94 10.10
N TYR A 19 -8.82 16.42 9.37
CA TYR A 19 -8.88 15.00 9.01
C TYR A 19 -8.82 14.72 7.50
N GLY A 20 -8.68 15.74 6.66
CA GLY A 20 -8.69 15.62 5.21
C GLY A 20 -10.05 15.19 4.65
N PHE A 21 -10.04 14.40 3.59
CA PHE A 21 -11.26 13.82 3.01
C PHE A 21 -11.92 12.84 3.98
N ILE A 22 -13.24 12.96 4.09
CA ILE A 22 -14.05 12.17 5.02
C ILE A 22 -14.66 10.97 4.29
N HIS A 23 -14.47 9.80 4.88
CA HIS A 23 -14.97 8.52 4.40
C HIS A 23 -15.79 7.82 5.48
N SER A 24 -16.60 6.82 5.09
CA SER A 24 -17.42 6.06 6.04
C SER A 24 -16.60 5.27 7.07
N CYS A 25 -15.42 4.78 6.68
CA CYS A 25 -14.52 4.07 7.59
C CYS A 25 -13.42 5.01 8.10
N PRO A 26 -13.21 5.13 9.43
CA PRO A 26 -12.16 5.98 9.99
C PRO A 26 -10.74 5.67 9.50
N THR A 27 -10.49 4.43 9.06
CA THR A 27 -9.17 4.03 8.53
C THR A 27 -8.82 4.69 7.19
N ASN A 28 -9.81 5.27 6.50
CA ASN A 28 -9.64 5.91 5.21
C ASN A 28 -9.61 7.45 5.30
N LEU A 29 -9.62 8.03 6.50
CA LEU A 29 -9.45 9.49 6.65
C LEU A 29 -8.13 9.99 6.05
N GLY A 30 -8.08 11.28 5.72
CA GLY A 30 -6.94 11.95 5.11
C GLY A 30 -7.06 11.96 3.59
N THR A 31 -6.16 11.27 2.92
CA THR A 31 -6.20 11.13 1.45
C THR A 31 -7.15 10.03 0.99
N GLY A 32 -7.50 9.07 1.88
CA GLY A 32 -8.13 7.81 1.50
C GLY A 32 -7.31 6.95 0.52
N MET A 33 -6.11 7.38 0.15
CA MET A 33 -5.35 6.81 -0.96
C MET A 33 -4.64 5.51 -0.57
N ARG A 34 -4.93 4.47 -1.34
CA ARG A 34 -4.17 3.21 -1.34
C ARG A 34 -3.49 3.05 -2.69
N ALA A 35 -2.21 3.43 -2.75
CA ALA A 35 -1.33 3.09 -3.86
C ALA A 35 -0.79 1.67 -3.64
N SER A 36 -0.88 0.82 -4.66
CA SER A 36 -0.54 -0.59 -4.54
C SER A 36 0.00 -1.17 -5.83
N VAL A 37 0.84 -2.20 -5.73
CA VAL A 37 1.30 -3.02 -6.85
C VAL A 37 1.17 -4.49 -6.53
N HIS A 38 0.97 -5.30 -7.56
CA HIS A 38 1.21 -6.73 -7.49
C HIS A 38 2.68 -7.00 -7.84
N VAL A 39 3.40 -7.66 -6.95
CA VAL A 39 4.82 -7.98 -7.13
C VAL A 39 5.12 -9.39 -6.65
N ASP A 40 5.90 -10.11 -7.45
CA ASP A 40 6.42 -11.43 -7.10
C ASP A 40 7.63 -11.27 -6.18
N LEU A 41 7.57 -11.92 -5.01
CA LEU A 41 8.61 -11.90 -3.98
C LEU A 41 8.93 -13.33 -3.50
N PRO A 42 9.40 -14.24 -4.38
CA PRO A 42 9.67 -15.63 -4.03
C PRO A 42 10.72 -15.80 -2.92
N GLY A 43 11.71 -14.91 -2.83
CA GLY A 43 12.71 -14.93 -1.75
C GLY A 43 12.08 -14.64 -0.38
N TRP A 44 11.19 -13.64 -0.31
CA TRP A 44 10.40 -13.36 0.88
C TRP A 44 9.37 -14.44 1.18
N THR A 45 8.80 -15.09 0.16
CA THR A 45 7.93 -16.25 0.37
C THR A 45 8.68 -17.39 1.04
N ALA A 46 9.94 -17.63 0.66
CA ALA A 46 10.80 -18.62 1.29
C ALA A 46 11.21 -18.25 2.73
N GLU A 47 11.45 -16.97 3.03
CA GLU A 47 11.64 -16.50 4.42
C GLU A 47 10.35 -16.61 5.27
N GLY A 48 9.19 -16.51 4.64
CA GLY A 48 7.88 -16.67 5.25
C GLY A 48 7.14 -15.34 5.49
N LEU A 49 5.81 -15.42 5.41
CA LEU A 49 4.91 -14.28 5.52
C LEU A 49 5.09 -13.42 6.79
N PRO A 50 5.35 -13.98 7.99
CA PRO A 50 5.60 -13.15 9.18
C PRO A 50 6.80 -12.23 9.02
N ALA A 51 7.90 -12.71 8.42
CA ALA A 51 9.11 -11.91 8.19
C ALA A 51 8.85 -10.78 7.18
N LEU A 52 8.16 -11.08 6.08
CA LEU A 52 7.74 -10.06 5.11
C LEU A 52 6.84 -9.00 5.75
N LYS A 53 5.86 -9.41 6.58
CA LYS A 53 4.96 -8.47 7.30
C LYS A 53 5.75 -7.54 8.21
N GLU A 54 6.71 -8.07 8.96
CA GLU A 54 7.57 -7.25 9.83
C GLU A 54 8.43 -6.27 9.01
N ARG A 55 8.98 -6.71 7.87
CA ARG A 55 9.76 -5.84 6.99
C ARG A 55 8.90 -4.73 6.39
N CYS A 56 7.72 -5.06 5.88
CA CYS A 56 6.75 -4.09 5.38
C CYS A 56 6.36 -3.06 6.45
N GLU A 57 6.16 -3.48 7.70
CA GLU A 57 5.83 -2.56 8.80
C GLU A 57 6.92 -1.49 8.99
N LYS A 58 8.20 -1.91 8.98
CA LYS A 58 9.35 -0.99 9.08
C LYS A 58 9.43 -0.02 7.89
N LEU A 59 8.95 -0.44 6.73
CA LEU A 59 8.88 0.37 5.51
C LEU A 59 7.55 1.15 5.39
N LYS A 60 6.68 1.12 6.40
CA LYS A 60 5.35 1.74 6.39
C LYS A 60 4.45 1.23 5.24
N LEU A 61 4.62 -0.03 4.87
CA LEU A 61 3.84 -0.75 3.88
C LEU A 61 2.91 -1.78 4.55
N GLN A 62 1.97 -2.31 3.77
CA GLN A 62 1.12 -3.42 4.16
C GLN A 62 1.04 -4.45 3.02
N PRO A 63 1.44 -5.72 3.25
CA PRO A 63 1.23 -6.81 2.31
C PRO A 63 -0.17 -7.42 2.47
N ARG A 64 -0.84 -7.71 1.36
CA ARG A 64 -2.11 -8.45 1.28
C ARG A 64 -2.01 -9.57 0.24
N GLY A 65 -2.96 -10.50 0.28
CA GLY A 65 -3.14 -11.49 -0.78
C GLY A 65 -3.68 -10.83 -2.06
N THR A 66 -3.45 -11.48 -3.21
CA THR A 66 -3.87 -11.00 -4.53
C THR A 66 -5.39 -10.98 -4.73
N ARG A 67 -6.17 -11.57 -3.81
CA ARG A 67 -7.63 -11.59 -3.85
C ARG A 67 -8.27 -10.49 -2.98
N GLY A 68 -7.50 -9.46 -2.60
CA GLY A 68 -7.99 -8.28 -1.87
C GLY A 68 -7.92 -8.41 -0.35
N GLU A 69 -8.65 -7.53 0.36
CA GLU A 69 -8.57 -7.35 1.83
C GLU A 69 -8.82 -8.62 2.65
N SER A 70 -9.76 -9.46 2.20
CA SER A 70 -10.14 -10.72 2.87
C SER A 70 -9.64 -11.96 2.12
N GLY A 71 -8.81 -11.76 1.10
CA GLY A 71 -8.35 -12.79 0.20
C GLY A 71 -7.09 -13.49 0.70
N GLY A 72 -7.07 -14.83 0.63
CA GLY A 72 -5.86 -15.60 0.82
C GLY A 72 -4.81 -15.30 -0.26
N GLN A 73 -3.55 -15.57 0.07
CA GLN A 73 -2.46 -15.55 -0.89
C GLN A 73 -2.23 -16.95 -1.47
N THR A 74 -2.02 -17.02 -2.78
CA THR A 74 -1.54 -18.23 -3.46
C THR A 74 -0.29 -17.89 -4.24
N GLY A 75 0.78 -18.67 -4.05
CA GLY A 75 2.06 -18.46 -4.72
C GLY A 75 2.91 -17.36 -4.08
N VAL A 76 3.66 -16.64 -4.90
CA VAL A 76 4.70 -15.69 -4.49
C VAL A 76 4.35 -14.23 -4.77
N THR A 77 3.15 -13.97 -5.30
CA THR A 77 2.69 -12.62 -5.66
C THR A 77 1.95 -11.97 -4.49
N TYR A 78 2.32 -10.73 -4.15
CA TYR A 78 1.73 -9.95 -3.06
C TYR A 78 1.14 -8.64 -3.59
N ASP A 79 0.03 -8.21 -3.01
CA ASP A 79 -0.46 -6.83 -3.10
C ASP A 79 0.26 -6.01 -2.02
N ILE A 80 1.25 -5.21 -2.42
CA ILE A 80 2.00 -4.33 -1.52
C ILE A 80 1.49 -2.91 -1.69
N SER A 81 1.10 -2.29 -0.58
CA SER A 81 0.55 -0.93 -0.57
C SER A 81 1.11 -0.06 0.56
N ASN A 82 1.02 1.26 0.43
CA ASN A 82 1.27 2.16 1.56
C ASN A 82 0.35 1.80 2.73
N LYS A 83 0.82 1.91 3.97
CA LYS A 83 0.00 1.62 5.17
C LYS A 83 -0.81 2.83 5.65
N HIS A 84 -0.24 4.02 5.58
CA HIS A 84 -0.86 5.24 6.10
C HIS A 84 -1.77 5.94 5.08
N ARG A 85 -2.73 6.72 5.59
CA ARG A 85 -3.73 7.48 4.81
C ARG A 85 -3.87 8.93 5.31
N LEU A 86 -3.80 9.11 6.63
CA LEU A 86 -3.93 10.37 7.33
C LEU A 86 -2.57 10.94 7.74
N GLY A 87 -2.40 12.26 7.61
CA GLY A 87 -1.18 12.97 8.00
C GLY A 87 -0.08 12.98 6.94
N TYR A 88 -0.40 12.60 5.71
CA TYR A 88 0.49 12.56 4.56
C TYR A 88 -0.26 13.04 3.33
N SER A 89 0.44 13.66 2.38
CA SER A 89 -0.08 13.93 1.04
C SER A 89 -0.09 12.66 0.18
N GLU A 90 -0.91 12.67 -0.86
CA GLU A 90 -1.00 11.61 -1.87
C GLU A 90 0.38 11.31 -2.48
N VAL A 91 1.17 12.35 -2.77
CA VAL A 91 2.50 12.23 -3.37
C VAL A 91 3.47 11.53 -2.43
N GLU A 92 3.49 11.88 -1.14
CA GLU A 92 4.33 11.22 -0.15
C GLU A 92 3.95 9.75 0.04
N LEU A 93 2.65 9.43 -0.02
CA LEU A 93 2.17 8.05 0.08
C LEU A 93 2.57 7.20 -1.11
N VAL A 94 2.49 7.75 -2.34
CA VAL A 94 2.97 7.07 -3.55
C VAL A 94 4.48 6.90 -3.51
N GLN A 95 5.24 7.92 -3.10
CA GLN A 95 6.69 7.83 -2.96
C GLN A 95 7.11 6.78 -1.92
N CYS A 96 6.43 6.74 -0.77
CA CYS A 96 6.63 5.71 0.25
C CYS A 96 6.39 4.29 -0.30
N MET A 97 5.37 4.12 -1.15
CA MET A 97 5.09 2.83 -1.80
C MET A 97 6.22 2.46 -2.77
N ILE A 98 6.64 3.40 -3.64
CA ILE A 98 7.72 3.18 -4.61
C ILE A 98 9.02 2.78 -3.92
N ASP A 99 9.45 3.56 -2.92
CA ASP A 99 10.71 3.31 -2.21
C ASP A 99 10.68 1.98 -1.45
N GLY A 100 9.54 1.70 -0.80
CA GLY A 100 9.32 0.47 -0.06
C GLY A 100 9.34 -0.77 -0.96
N VAL A 101 8.66 -0.73 -2.10
CA VAL A 101 8.65 -1.84 -3.06
C VAL A 101 10.03 -2.05 -3.69
N ASN A 102 10.74 -0.98 -4.05
CA ASN A 102 12.10 -1.08 -4.57
C ASN A 102 13.06 -1.74 -3.56
N ALA A 103 12.95 -1.39 -2.27
CA ALA A 103 13.73 -2.02 -1.20
C ALA A 103 13.39 -3.51 -1.06
N LEU A 104 12.09 -3.85 -0.99
CA LEU A 104 11.65 -5.23 -0.89
C LEU A 104 12.13 -6.09 -2.06
N TYR A 105 12.05 -5.56 -3.29
CA TYR A 105 12.48 -6.29 -4.48
C TYR A 105 14.00 -6.52 -4.50
N LYS A 106 14.79 -5.52 -4.11
CA LYS A 106 16.25 -5.68 -3.98
C LYS A 106 16.60 -6.74 -2.93
N GLU A 107 15.92 -6.72 -1.79
CA GLU A 107 16.10 -7.72 -0.73
C GLU A 107 15.66 -9.12 -1.19
N ASP A 108 14.58 -9.20 -1.96
CA ASP A 108 14.07 -10.46 -2.52
C ASP A 108 15.09 -11.15 -3.41
N LEU A 109 15.79 -10.40 -4.27
CA LEU A 109 16.86 -10.95 -5.14
C LEU A 109 18.01 -11.58 -4.34
N GLU A 110 18.33 -11.05 -3.16
CA GLU A 110 19.35 -11.63 -2.28
C GLU A 110 18.82 -12.85 -1.51
N LEU A 111 17.55 -12.82 -1.11
CA LEU A 111 16.88 -13.96 -0.48
C LEU A 111 16.72 -15.13 -1.46
N GLN A 112 16.42 -14.87 -2.72
CA GLN A 112 16.39 -15.88 -3.79
C GLN A 112 17.74 -16.63 -3.84
N LYS A 113 18.86 -15.89 -3.93
CA LYS A 113 20.22 -16.48 -3.88
C LYS A 113 20.47 -17.28 -2.60
N LYS A 114 20.06 -16.76 -1.44
CA LYS A 114 20.21 -17.44 -0.13
C LYS A 114 19.48 -18.79 -0.10
N HIS A 115 18.30 -18.86 -0.72
CA HIS A 115 17.47 -20.06 -0.77
C HIS A 115 17.74 -20.95 -1.99
N GLY A 116 18.61 -20.53 -2.91
CA GLY A 116 18.91 -21.26 -4.14
C GLY A 116 17.74 -21.30 -5.13
N ILE A 117 16.92 -20.25 -5.13
CA ILE A 117 15.79 -20.02 -6.05
C ILE A 117 16.19 -19.00 -7.11
#